data_AF-A0A2V5KFN3-F1
#
_entry.id   AF-A0A2V5KFN3-F1
#
_cell.length_a   1.000
_cell.length_b   1.000
_cell.length_c   1.000
_cell.angle_alpha   90.00
_cell.angle_beta   90.00
_cell.angle_gamma   90.00
#
_symmetry.space_group_name_H-M   'P 1'
#
loop_
_entity.id
_entity.type
_entity.pdbx_description
1 polymer ?
#
loop_
_entity_poly.entity_id
_entity_poly.type
_entity_poly.pdbx_seq_one_letter_code
_entity_poly.pdbx_strand_id
1 'polypeptide(L)'
;MKEVADFKIRPAGVDDVPVILELIRDLATYERAPHEVTATEQQLVDVLFGERPAAEVLLVFEEESPVGFAVYFYNFSTWLGRPGLYLEDLFVKPEKRGKG
;
A
#
# COMPACT_ATOMS: atom_id res chain seq x y z
N MET A 1 -1.59 26.14 -18.35
CA MET A 1 -2.49 25.09 -17.85
C MET A 1 -1.63 24.06 -17.17
N LYS A 2 -1.89 23.67 -15.91
CA LYS A 2 -1.24 22.48 -15.34
C LYS A 2 -1.83 21.27 -16.06
N GLU A 3 -1.00 20.43 -16.66
CA GLU A 3 -1.43 19.08 -17.06
C GLU A 3 -2.05 18.41 -15.83
N VAL A 4 -3.29 17.96 -15.97
CA VAL A 4 -3.93 17.13 -14.96
C VAL A 4 -3.34 15.75 -15.18
N ALA A 5 -2.39 15.36 -14.34
CA ALA A 5 -1.88 14.00 -14.33
C ALA A 5 -3.04 13.04 -14.06
N ASP A 6 -3.20 12.02 -14.91
CA ASP A 6 -4.24 11.00 -14.76
C ASP A 6 -3.76 9.96 -13.74
N PHE A 7 -4.24 10.10 -12.51
CA PHE A 7 -3.97 9.14 -11.44
C PHE A 7 -5.09 8.10 -11.35
N LYS A 8 -4.72 6.82 -11.32
CA LYS A 8 -5.65 5.71 -11.17
C LYS A 8 -5.36 4.96 -9.88
N ILE A 9 -6.37 4.88 -9.01
CA ILE A 9 -6.33 4.08 -7.79
C ILE A 9 -7.11 2.79 -8.04
N ARG A 10 -6.51 1.64 -7.69
CA ARG A 10 -7.20 0.35 -7.75
C ARG A 10 -6.73 -0.58 -6.63
N PRO A 11 -7.56 -1.57 -6.24
CA PRO A 11 -7.08 -2.70 -5.45
C PRO A 11 -5.92 -3.41 -6.13
N ALA A 12 -4.95 -3.85 -5.33
CA ALA A 12 -3.87 -4.70 -5.80
C ALA A 12 -4.36 -6.13 -6.05
N GLY A 13 -3.77 -6.79 -7.04
CA GLY A 13 -3.86 -8.23 -7.24
C GLY A 13 -2.55 -8.93 -6.87
N VAL A 14 -2.54 -10.27 -6.92
CA VAL A 14 -1.35 -11.07 -6.60
C VAL A 14 -0.15 -10.74 -7.49
N ASP A 15 -0.40 -10.36 -8.75
CA ASP A 15 0.65 -9.97 -9.71
C ASP A 15 1.33 -8.64 -9.33
N ASP A 16 0.74 -7.85 -8.42
CA ASP A 16 1.32 -6.59 -7.96
C ASP A 16 2.26 -6.77 -6.75
N VAL A 17 2.43 -7.99 -6.21
CA VAL A 17 3.28 -8.23 -5.02
C VAL A 17 4.70 -7.67 -5.15
N PRO A 18 5.40 -7.80 -6.30
CA PRO A 18 6.71 -7.18 -6.47
C PRO A 18 6.69 -5.66 -6.29
N VAL A 19 5.65 -4.99 -6.81
CA VAL A 19 5.44 -3.54 -6.68
C VAL A 19 5.12 -3.16 -5.23
N ILE A 20 4.29 -3.95 -4.54
CA ILE A 20 3.99 -3.72 -3.12
C ILE A 20 5.26 -3.81 -2.29
N LEU A 21 6.10 -4.83 -2.51
CA LEU A 21 7.36 -4.98 -1.77
C LEU A 21 8.36 -3.86 -2.07
N GLU A 22 8.41 -3.37 -3.32
CA GLU A 22 9.18 -2.17 -3.68
C GLU A 22 8.73 -0.96 -2.87
N LEU A 23 7.42 -0.67 -2.84
CA LEU A 23 6.88 0.49 -2.15
C LEU A 23 7.02 0.41 -0.62
N ILE A 24 6.95 -0.79 -0.04
CA ILE A 24 7.27 -1.02 1.39
C ILE A 24 8.74 -0.67 1.66
N ARG A 25 9.67 -1.09 0.79
CA ARG A 25 11.10 -0.77 0.94
C ARG A 25 11.39 0.72 0.75
N ASP A 26 10.69 1.37 -0.18
CA ASP A 26 10.77 2.82 -0.38
C ASP A 26 10.28 3.58 0.86
N LEU A 27 9.14 3.17 1.43
CA LEU A 27 8.61 3.72 2.68
C LEU A 27 9.61 3.53 3.83
N ALA A 28 10.10 2.32 4.04
CA ALA A 28 11.07 2.04 5.10
C ALA A 28 12.38 2.83 4.94
N THR A 29 12.81 3.05 3.70
CA THR A 29 13.96 3.93 3.40
C THR A 29 13.67 5.37 3.80
N TYR A 30 12.48 5.88 3.45
CA TYR A 30 12.03 7.22 3.83
C TYR A 30 11.94 7.40 5.36
N GLU A 31 11.50 6.36 6.07
CA GLU A 31 11.41 6.31 7.54
C GLU A 31 12.75 6.02 8.24
N ARG A 32 13.83 5.84 7.46
CA ARG A 32 15.19 5.54 7.96
C ARG A 32 15.32 4.19 8.66
N ALA A 33 14.50 3.22 8.27
CA ALA A 33 14.48 1.85 8.79
C ALA A 33 14.52 0.76 7.69
N PRO A 34 15.32 0.88 6.60
CA PRO A 34 15.28 -0.08 5.49
C PRO A 34 15.67 -1.51 5.89
N HIS A 35 16.43 -1.67 6.97
CA HIS A 35 16.91 -2.97 7.47
C HIS A 35 15.83 -3.76 8.23
N GLU A 36 14.73 -3.11 8.61
CA GLU A 36 13.60 -3.74 9.32
C GLU A 36 12.68 -4.50 8.34
N VAL A 37 12.78 -4.21 7.03
CA VAL A 37 11.98 -4.92 6.01
C VAL A 37 12.53 -6.32 5.80
N THR A 38 11.96 -7.26 6.54
CA THR A 38 12.24 -8.70 6.42
C THR A 38 11.23 -9.43 5.52
N ALA A 39 10.18 -8.74 5.07
CA ALA A 39 9.14 -9.29 4.21
C ALA A 39 9.71 -9.79 2.87
N THR A 40 9.20 -10.93 2.43
CA THR A 40 9.48 -11.54 1.12
C THR A 40 8.23 -11.54 0.25
N GLU A 41 8.39 -11.63 -1.06
CA GLU A 41 7.25 -11.72 -1.99
C GLU A 41 6.34 -12.91 -1.65
N GLN A 42 6.92 -14.09 -1.34
CA GLN A 42 6.13 -15.26 -0.97
C GLN A 42 5.28 -15.02 0.30
N GLN A 43 5.87 -14.41 1.34
CA GLN A 43 5.12 -14.07 2.54
C GLN A 43 3.98 -13.09 2.23
N LEU A 44 4.22 -12.10 1.37
CA LEU A 44 3.19 -11.14 0.96
C LEU A 44 2.08 -11.81 0.14
N VAL A 45 2.40 -12.75 -0.76
CA VAL A 45 1.40 -13.57 -1.45
C VAL A 45 0.52 -14.29 -0.43
N ASP A 46 1.14 -14.99 0.52
CA ASP A 46 0.42 -15.83 1.48
C ASP A 46 -0.49 -15.00 2.40
N VAL A 47 -0.04 -13.84 2.88
CA VAL A 47 -0.79 -13.03 3.86
C VAL A 47 -1.78 -12.06 3.22
N LEU A 48 -1.50 -11.53 2.03
CA LEU A 48 -2.40 -10.58 1.35
C LEU A 48 -3.39 -11.26 0.43
N PHE A 49 -3.07 -12.46 -0.09
CA PHE A 49 -3.85 -13.13 -1.12
C PHE A 49 -4.13 -14.62 -0.83
N GLY A 50 -3.79 -15.12 0.37
CA GLY A 50 -4.14 -16.45 0.82
C GLY A 50 -5.63 -16.61 1.17
N GLU A 51 -6.00 -17.78 1.72
CA GLU A 51 -7.42 -18.11 2.04
C GLU A 51 -8.09 -17.09 2.99
N ARG A 52 -7.30 -16.43 3.84
CA ARG A 52 -7.75 -15.39 4.77
C ARG A 52 -6.79 -14.20 4.70
N PRO A 53 -7.02 -13.26 3.77
CA PRO A 53 -6.21 -12.05 3.67
C PRO A 53 -6.17 -11.29 5.00
N ALA A 54 -4.97 -10.94 5.45
CA ALA A 54 -4.75 -10.20 6.68
C ALA A 54 -4.95 -8.68 6.51
N ALA A 55 -4.75 -8.18 5.29
CA ALA A 55 -4.87 -6.77 4.93
C ALA A 55 -5.26 -6.62 3.45
N GLU A 56 -5.72 -5.42 3.10
CA GLU A 56 -5.98 -4.99 1.74
C GLU A 56 -4.97 -3.94 1.31
N VAL A 57 -4.69 -3.89 0.00
CA VAL A 57 -3.76 -2.92 -0.58
C VAL A 57 -4.42 -2.18 -1.74
N LEU A 58 -4.36 -0.85 -1.69
CA LEU A 58 -4.65 0.02 -2.82
C LEU A 58 -3.35 0.51 -3.42
N LEU A 59 -3.25 0.49 -4.75
CA LEU A 59 -2.14 1.07 -5.50
C LEU A 59 -2.63 2.30 -6.26
N VAL A 60 -1.78 3.32 -6.31
CA VAL A 60 -1.96 4.48 -7.18
C VAL A 60 -0.95 4.45 -8.31
N PHE A 61 -1.43 4.67 -9.53
CA PHE A 61 -0.65 4.74 -10.75
C PHE A 61 -0.74 6.13 -11.35
N GLU A 62 0.39 6.67 -11.82
CA GLU A 62 0.41 7.76 -12.80
C GLU A 62 0.68 7.11 -14.15
N GLU A 63 -0.30 7.14 -15.06
CA GLU A 63 -0.29 6.31 -16.28
C GLU A 63 -0.19 4.80 -15.95
N GLU A 64 0.92 4.15 -16.32
CA GLU A 64 1.21 2.73 -16.01
C GLU A 64 2.24 2.57 -14.87
N SER A 65 2.77 3.69 -14.34
CA SER A 65 3.81 3.65 -13.32
C SER A 65 3.21 3.65 -11.92
N PRO A 66 3.51 2.67 -11.05
CA PRO A 66 3.07 2.70 -9.66
C PRO A 66 3.82 3.80 -8.89
N VAL A 67 3.06 4.71 -8.27
CA VAL A 67 3.59 5.90 -7.59
C VAL A 67 3.32 5.94 -6.10
N GLY A 68 2.56 4.98 -5.57
CA GLY A 68 2.23 4.92 -4.15
C GLY A 68 1.25 3.79 -3.81
N PHE A 69 1.02 3.61 -2.52
CA PHE A 69 0.14 2.58 -1.99
C PHE A 69 -0.49 2.98 -0.65
N ALA A 70 -1.56 2.27 -0.29
CA ALA A 70 -2.13 2.25 1.05
C ALA A 70 -2.39 0.81 1.47
N VAL A 71 -1.97 0.44 2.69
CA VAL A 71 -2.22 -0.88 3.30
C VAL A 71 -3.14 -0.68 4.49
N TYR A 72 -4.24 -1.41 4.55
CA TYR A 72 -5.19 -1.30 5.65
C TYR A 72 -5.84 -2.64 5.99
N PHE A 73 -6.41 -2.72 7.19
CA PHE A 73 -7.19 -3.87 7.64
C PHE A 73 -8.36 -3.42 8.51
N TYR A 74 -9.34 -4.31 8.68
CA TYR A 74 -10.52 -4.01 9.49
C TYR A 74 -10.29 -4.36 10.95
N ASN A 75 -10.72 -3.45 11.83
CA ASN A 75 -10.75 -3.66 13.27
C ASN A 75 -12.19 -3.53 13.79
N PHE A 76 -12.37 -3.72 15.09
CA PHE A 76 -13.68 -3.61 15.73
C PHE A 76 -13.57 -2.88 17.06
N SER A 77 -14.43 -1.87 17.26
CA SER A 77 -14.53 -1.16 18.53
C SER A 77 -15.51 -1.88 19.45
N THR A 78 -15.03 -2.43 20.57
CA THR A 78 -15.89 -3.11 21.56
C THR A 78 -16.79 -2.15 22.32
N TRP A 79 -16.40 -0.88 22.44
CA TRP A 79 -17.22 0.14 23.12
C TRP A 79 -18.30 0.71 22.21
N LEU A 80 -18.04 0.81 20.91
CA LEU A 80 -19.00 1.31 19.93
C LEU A 80 -19.84 0.20 19.29
N GLY A 81 -19.38 -1.05 19.39
CA GLY A 81 -20.00 -2.21 18.72
C GLY A 81 -19.99 -2.09 17.20
N ARG A 82 -18.96 -1.45 16.61
CA ARG A 82 -18.90 -1.12 15.18
C ARG A 82 -17.60 -1.57 14.53
N PRO A 83 -17.66 -2.01 13.25
CA PRO A 83 -16.45 -2.21 12.47
C PRO A 83 -15.74 -0.86 12.26
N GLY A 84 -14.43 -0.92 12.16
CA GLY A 84 -13.56 0.19 11.79
C GLY A 84 -12.48 -0.29 10.82
N LEU A 85 -11.64 0.64 10.41
CA LEU A 85 -10.50 0.39 9.53
C LEU A 85 -9.27 1.03 10.17
N TYR A 86 -8.16 0.30 10.16
CA TYR A 86 -6.85 0.80 10.53
C TYR A 86 -6.00 0.90 9.26
N LEU A 87 -5.47 2.09 9.00
CA LEU A 87 -4.54 2.35 7.91
C LEU A 87 -3.13 2.14 8.45
N GLU A 88 -2.49 1.06 8.04
CA GLU A 88 -1.15 0.68 8.45
C GLU A 88 -0.11 1.56 7.77
N ASP A 89 -0.06 1.49 6.43
CA ASP A 89 0.89 2.24 5.62
C ASP A 89 0.16 3.15 4.63
N LEU A 90 0.69 4.36 4.45
CA LEU A 90 0.30 5.28 3.39
C LEU A 90 1.53 5.98 2.85
N PHE A 91 1.84 5.74 1.57
CA PHE A 91 3.04 6.27 0.95
C PHE A 91 2.82 6.66 -0.50
N VAL A 92 3.43 7.78 -0.87
CA VAL A 92 3.59 8.24 -2.25
C VAL A 92 5.06 8.57 -2.44
N LYS A 93 5.64 8.14 -3.58
CA LYS A 93 7.03 8.43 -3.94
C LYS A 93 7.29 9.95 -3.87
N PRO A 94 8.39 10.42 -3.22
CA PRO A 94 8.59 11.84 -2.93
C PRO A 94 8.41 12.78 -4.11
N GLU A 95 8.86 12.39 -5.30
CA GLU A 95 8.77 13.14 -6.55
C GLU A 95 7.35 13.25 -7.14
N LYS A 96 6.39 12.48 -6.60
CA LYS A 96 4.98 12.48 -7.01
C LYS A 96 4.06 13.19 -6.01
N ARG A 97 4.59 13.66 -4.87
CA ARG A 97 3.82 14.35 -3.81
C ARG A 97 3.38 15.76 -4.22
N GLY A 98 2.33 16.28 -3.57
CA GLY A 98 1.78 17.61 -3.86
C GLY A 98 0.90 17.70 -5.12
N LYS A 99 0.52 16.53 -5.66
CA LYS A 99 -0.36 16.38 -6.82
C LYS A 99 -1.77 15.86 -6.46
N GLY A 100 -2.05 15.74 -5.16
CA GLY A 100 -3.30 15.29 -4.55
C GLY A 100 -3.28 15.67 -3.07
#